data_AF-A0AAV5CWA6-F1
#
_entry.id   AF-A0AAV5CWA6-F1
#
_cell.length_a   1.000
_cell.length_b   1.000
_cell.length_c   1.000
_cell.angle_alpha   90.00
_cell.angle_beta   90.00
_cell.angle_gamma   90.00
#
_symmetry.space_group_name_H-M   'P 1'
#
loop_
_entity.id
_entity.type
_entity.pdbx_description
1 polymer ?
#
loop_
_entity_poly.entity_id
_entity_poly.type
_entity_poly.pdbx_seq_one_letter_code
_entity_poly.pdbx_strand_id
1 'polypeptide(L)'
;MNILERIRGGGEKAAVMETPTQPENWVEISESVSRLCSFDARGGGRSISVKVIQDSRPIHDKVVDSFLNKFFPSGYPYSVNEGYLTYTRFRALQHFTSAMLHVLSTQCFSTDCPSGLWLSLCCLLQILKDGMQHVGKLICSSMGARMDSEPKSWRIFADVLYDFGTALDVISPLCPHLFLQVAGLGNFAKGIAVVAARATRLPIYTSFAKEVHIYGVVQEMKATPINTLNPQRTAMIVADFVGSGKVSSPAELRYREDLLFPNRLIQEAGSVKIGQPLHRILSPRLVEQLRGTFPNEKFLLHQRSNKTYMVLEQSASGEDALRGWLVAAFASDMERSGISSRDTVLNEAYEKMERVFPTFVSEVRSRGWTFGF
;
A
#
# COMPACT_ATOMS: atom_id res chain seq x y z
N MET A 1 -82.95 21.73 24.92
CA MET A 1 -83.90 21.45 23.83
C MET A 1 -83.32 22.04 22.55
N ASN A 2 -82.99 21.18 21.58
CA ASN A 2 -82.67 21.42 20.16
C ASN A 2 -81.75 20.28 19.69
N ILE A 3 -82.23 19.05 19.47
CA ILE A 3 -82.85 18.54 18.22
C ILE A 3 -81.94 18.67 16.96
N LEU A 4 -80.67 19.08 17.11
CA LEU A 4 -79.67 19.05 16.02
C LEU A 4 -78.49 18.08 16.25
N GLU A 5 -78.38 17.44 17.42
CA GLU A 5 -77.27 16.50 17.73
C GLU A 5 -77.52 15.02 17.36
N ARG A 6 -78.65 14.66 16.73
CA ARG A 6 -79.03 13.24 16.56
C ARG A 6 -79.14 12.72 15.13
N ILE A 7 -78.76 13.50 14.11
CA ILE A 7 -78.78 13.03 12.71
C ILE A 7 -77.55 13.53 11.95
N ARG A 8 -76.36 13.03 12.29
CA ARG A 8 -75.34 12.67 11.29
C ARG A 8 -74.21 11.86 11.92
N GLY A 9 -74.56 10.64 12.35
CA GLY A 9 -73.56 9.59 12.47
C GLY A 9 -72.96 9.33 11.08
N GLY A 10 -71.65 9.53 10.96
CA GLY A 10 -70.87 9.24 9.77
C GLY A 10 -69.40 9.36 10.15
N GLY A 11 -68.82 8.25 10.61
CA GLY A 11 -67.43 8.21 11.06
C GLY A 11 -66.47 8.49 9.91
N GLU A 12 -65.76 9.61 9.98
CA GLU A 12 -64.54 9.84 9.22
C GLU A 12 -63.35 9.43 10.09
N LYS A 13 -62.67 8.35 9.68
CA LYS A 13 -61.35 8.00 10.19
C LYS A 13 -60.42 9.19 9.95
N ALA A 14 -59.82 9.71 11.02
CA ALA A 14 -58.77 10.72 10.94
C ALA A 14 -57.64 10.21 10.02
N ALA A 15 -57.53 10.81 8.83
CA ALA A 15 -56.38 10.64 7.97
C ALA A 15 -55.17 11.27 8.66
N VAL A 16 -54.21 10.43 9.02
CA VAL A 16 -52.90 10.83 9.53
C VAL A 16 -52.24 11.72 8.47
N MET A 17 -52.06 13.00 8.80
CA MET A 17 -51.33 13.94 7.95
C MET A 17 -49.84 13.62 8.03
N GLU A 18 -49.34 12.80 7.11
CA GLU A 18 -47.90 12.58 6.92
C GLU A 18 -47.26 13.90 6.46
N THR A 19 -46.38 14.44 7.31
CA THR A 19 -45.45 15.51 6.96
C THR A 19 -44.63 15.12 5.72
N PRO A 20 -44.41 16.02 4.73
CA PRO A 20 -43.57 15.68 3.58
C PRO A 20 -42.15 15.45 4.08
N THR A 21 -41.66 14.22 3.90
CA THR A 21 -40.27 13.84 4.13
C THR A 21 -39.36 14.71 3.26
N GLN A 22 -38.55 15.56 3.89
CA GLN A 22 -37.47 16.27 3.21
C GLN A 22 -36.57 15.26 2.50
N PRO A 23 -36.10 15.54 1.28
CA PRO A 23 -35.09 14.69 0.65
C PRO A 23 -33.85 14.64 1.54
N GLU A 24 -33.46 13.44 1.97
CA GLU A 24 -32.26 13.23 2.75
C GLU A 24 -31.04 13.57 1.88
N ASN A 25 -30.48 14.75 2.10
CA ASN A 25 -29.25 15.19 1.46
C ASN A 25 -28.08 14.67 2.29
N TRP A 26 -27.32 13.74 1.74
CA TRP A 26 -26.12 13.20 2.37
C TRP A 26 -24.89 13.87 1.75
N VAL A 27 -23.99 14.38 2.58
CA VAL A 27 -22.71 14.97 2.15
C VAL A 27 -21.62 13.92 2.29
N GLU A 28 -21.12 13.43 1.16
CA GLU A 28 -19.95 12.56 1.13
C GLU A 28 -18.70 13.43 1.06
N ILE A 29 -17.86 13.34 2.10
CA ILE A 29 -16.55 13.99 2.14
C ILE A 29 -15.50 12.91 1.91
N SER A 30 -15.08 12.75 0.66
CA SER A 30 -13.98 11.84 0.30
C SER A 30 -12.75 12.69 -0.01
N GLU A 31 -11.82 12.73 0.94
CA GLU A 31 -10.44 13.28 1.00
C GLU A 31 -10.12 14.66 0.34
N SER A 32 -10.88 15.16 -0.64
CA SER A 32 -10.68 16.46 -1.31
C SER A 32 -11.90 16.98 -2.12
N VAL A 33 -13.04 16.27 -2.17
CA VAL A 33 -14.25 16.75 -2.85
C VAL A 33 -15.49 16.48 -1.98
N SER A 34 -16.30 17.52 -1.73
CA SER A 34 -17.63 17.38 -1.13
C SER A 34 -18.67 17.17 -2.23
N ARG A 35 -19.31 16.00 -2.24
CA ARG A 35 -20.39 15.68 -3.17
C ARG A 35 -21.71 15.73 -2.42
N LEU A 36 -22.68 16.50 -2.92
CA LEU A 36 -24.04 16.47 -2.42
C LEU A 36 -24.76 15.34 -3.16
N CYS A 37 -25.08 14.27 -2.43
CA CYS A 37 -25.85 13.14 -2.93
C CYS A 37 -27.30 13.32 -2.45
N SER A 38 -28.20 13.65 -3.39
CA SER A 38 -29.64 13.69 -3.11
C SER A 38 -30.30 12.42 -3.66
N PHE A 39 -31.00 11.69 -2.80
CA PHE A 39 -31.77 10.50 -3.19
C PHE A 39 -33.22 10.89 -3.41
N ASP A 40 -33.72 10.75 -4.64
CA ASP A 40 -35.14 10.94 -4.92
C ASP A 40 -35.85 9.57 -4.85
N ALA A 41 -36.69 9.38 -3.83
CA ALA A 41 -37.38 8.12 -3.57
C ALA A 41 -38.76 8.03 -4.26
N ARG A 42 -39.11 8.95 -5.17
CA ARG A 42 -40.49 9.12 -5.64
C ARG A 42 -40.90 8.44 -6.94
N GLY A 43 -40.12 7.50 -7.49
CA GLY A 43 -40.65 6.64 -8.54
C GLY A 43 -39.67 5.62 -9.10
N GLY A 44 -39.85 4.35 -8.74
CA GLY A 44 -39.51 3.16 -9.55
C GLY A 44 -38.08 2.92 -10.04
N GLY A 45 -37.15 3.88 -9.93
CA GLY A 45 -35.78 3.78 -10.39
C GLY A 45 -34.88 4.60 -9.48
N ARG A 46 -33.85 3.96 -8.89
CA ARG A 46 -32.81 4.63 -8.11
C ARG A 46 -31.97 5.52 -9.02
N SER A 47 -32.39 6.77 -9.26
CA SER A 47 -31.52 7.76 -9.88
C SER A 47 -30.79 8.56 -8.79
N ILE A 48 -29.47 8.40 -8.71
CA ILE A 48 -28.60 9.19 -7.84
C ILE A 48 -28.23 10.47 -8.61
N SER A 49 -28.63 11.64 -8.09
CA SER A 49 -28.14 12.92 -8.62
C SER A 49 -26.95 13.38 -7.77
N VAL A 50 -25.76 13.40 -8.37
CA VAL A 50 -24.53 13.87 -7.72
C VAL A 50 -24.25 15.28 -8.21
N LYS A 51 -24.41 16.28 -7.34
CA LYS A 51 -23.94 17.66 -7.61
C LYS A 51 -22.63 17.88 -6.87
N VAL A 52 -21.58 18.19 -7.61
CA VAL A 52 -20.27 18.58 -7.05
C VAL A 52 -20.42 19.97 -6.45
N ILE A 53 -20.20 20.10 -5.14
CA ILE A 53 -20.19 21.39 -4.45
C ILE A 53 -18.96 22.16 -4.93
N GLN A 54 -19.12 23.45 -5.22
CA GLN A 54 -18.05 24.33 -5.69
C GLN A 54 -16.83 24.24 -4.77
N ASP A 55 -15.73 23.72 -5.30
CA ASP A 55 -14.42 23.72 -4.66
C ASP A 55 -14.04 25.18 -4.35
N SER A 56 -13.91 25.54 -3.07
CA SER A 56 -13.65 26.90 -2.59
C SER A 56 -12.17 27.29 -2.62
N ARG A 57 -11.28 26.43 -3.15
CA ARG A 57 -9.85 26.72 -3.26
C ARG A 57 -9.53 27.78 -4.33
N PRO A 58 -8.49 28.61 -4.14
CA PRO A 58 -8.03 29.57 -5.13
C PRO A 58 -7.61 28.86 -6.44
N ILE A 59 -7.79 29.55 -7.58
CA ILE A 59 -7.59 28.97 -8.92
C ILE A 59 -6.15 28.48 -9.11
N HIS A 60 -5.17 29.16 -8.52
CA HIS A 60 -3.77 28.74 -8.53
C HIS A 60 -3.59 27.32 -7.98
N ASP A 61 -4.14 27.04 -6.79
CA ASP A 61 -3.96 25.75 -6.14
C ASP A 61 -4.67 24.63 -6.91
N LYS A 62 -5.79 24.94 -7.55
CA LYS A 62 -6.48 24.00 -8.45
C LYS A 62 -5.66 23.69 -9.69
N VAL A 63 -5.06 24.70 -10.32
CA VAL A 63 -4.24 24.52 -11.52
C VAL A 63 -2.96 23.77 -11.17
N VAL A 64 -2.34 24.10 -10.04
CA VAL A 64 -1.13 23.43 -9.54
C VAL A 64 -1.45 21.99 -9.15
N ASP A 65 -2.49 21.71 -8.36
CA ASP A 65 -2.89 20.34 -8.03
C ASP A 65 -3.29 19.54 -9.26
N SER A 66 -4.00 20.15 -10.22
CA SER A 66 -4.37 19.47 -11.45
C SER A 66 -3.16 19.20 -12.34
N PHE A 67 -2.14 20.05 -12.30
CA PHE A 67 -0.87 19.84 -12.98
C PHE A 67 -0.07 18.73 -12.26
N LEU A 68 0.07 18.80 -10.94
CA LEU A 68 0.79 17.81 -10.15
C LEU A 68 0.15 16.44 -10.28
N ASN A 69 -1.16 16.30 -10.08
CA ASN A 69 -1.85 15.00 -10.21
C ASN A 69 -1.84 14.43 -11.63
N LYS A 70 -1.67 15.26 -12.67
CA LYS A 70 -1.67 14.81 -14.07
C LYS A 70 -0.28 14.46 -14.59
N PHE A 71 0.75 15.18 -14.12
CA PHE A 71 2.12 15.02 -14.59
C PHE A 71 3.02 14.26 -13.62
N PHE A 72 2.66 14.19 -12.34
CA PHE A 72 3.42 13.50 -11.29
C PHE A 72 2.64 12.28 -10.76
N PRO A 73 3.34 11.32 -10.12
CA PRO A 73 2.70 10.18 -9.49
C PRO A 73 1.71 10.63 -8.40
N SER A 74 0.67 9.82 -8.18
CA SER A 74 -0.24 10.00 -7.05
C SER A 74 0.54 10.05 -5.74
N GLY A 75 0.17 10.98 -4.85
CA GLY A 75 0.84 11.15 -3.55
C GLY A 75 2.15 11.93 -3.58
N TYR A 76 2.53 12.56 -4.70
CA TYR A 76 3.65 13.51 -4.75
C TYR A 76 3.38 14.69 -3.79
N PRO A 77 4.36 15.15 -2.99
CA PRO A 77 5.79 14.78 -2.97
C PRO A 77 6.15 13.62 -2.05
N TYR A 78 5.22 13.08 -1.26
CA TYR A 78 5.50 12.09 -0.23
C TYR A 78 5.78 10.68 -0.79
N SER A 79 5.25 10.37 -1.98
CA SER A 79 5.42 9.06 -2.64
C SER A 79 6.78 8.86 -3.30
N VAL A 80 7.61 9.91 -3.44
CA VAL A 80 8.91 9.85 -4.16
C VAL A 80 10.11 10.23 -3.30
N ASN A 81 11.29 9.70 -3.65
CA ASN A 81 12.56 9.98 -2.96
C ASN A 81 13.14 11.37 -3.31
N GLU A 82 14.00 11.88 -2.43
CA GLU A 82 14.74 13.14 -2.63
C GLU A 82 15.56 13.05 -3.94
N GLY A 83 15.48 14.09 -4.78
CA GLY A 83 16.14 14.13 -6.08
C GLY A 83 15.29 13.71 -7.29
N TYR A 84 14.09 13.15 -7.10
CA TYR A 84 13.17 12.84 -8.21
C TYR A 84 12.84 14.07 -9.06
N LEU A 85 12.66 15.23 -8.42
CA LEU A 85 12.35 16.48 -9.12
C LEU A 85 13.52 16.96 -9.99
N THR A 86 14.74 16.92 -9.45
CA THR A 86 15.96 17.28 -10.19
C THR A 86 16.17 16.34 -11.38
N TYR A 87 16.01 15.04 -11.17
CA TYR A 87 16.05 14.05 -12.25
C TYR A 87 15.00 14.32 -13.34
N THR A 88 13.76 14.56 -12.94
CA THR A 88 12.64 14.81 -13.86
C THR A 88 12.86 16.08 -14.69
N ARG A 89 13.44 17.14 -14.11
CA ARG A 89 13.81 18.37 -14.84
C ARG A 89 14.82 18.09 -15.95
N PHE A 90 15.91 17.40 -15.64
CA PHE A 90 16.91 17.04 -16.65
C PHE A 90 16.35 16.08 -17.71
N ARG A 91 15.49 15.14 -17.30
CA ARG A 91 14.83 14.21 -18.21
C ARG A 91 13.87 14.92 -19.17
N ALA A 92 13.11 15.90 -18.68
CA ALA A 92 12.25 16.72 -19.52
C ALA A 92 13.05 17.53 -20.54
N LEU A 93 14.16 18.14 -20.09
CA LEU A 93 15.08 18.86 -20.98
C LEU A 93 15.65 17.95 -22.07
N GLN A 94 16.10 16.74 -21.69
CA GLN A 94 16.63 15.75 -22.62
C GLN A 94 15.57 15.27 -23.64
N HIS A 95 14.32 15.05 -23.20
CA HIS A 95 13.24 14.68 -24.10
C HIS A 95 12.90 15.81 -25.07
N PHE A 96 12.97 17.06 -24.62
CA PHE A 96 12.75 18.22 -25.48
C PHE A 96 13.85 18.35 -26.55
N THR A 97 15.12 18.23 -26.17
CA THR A 97 16.24 18.30 -27.12
C THR A 97 16.21 17.14 -28.12
N SER A 98 15.90 15.92 -27.65
CA SER A 98 15.74 14.75 -28.51
C SER A 98 14.58 14.90 -29.51
N ALA A 99 13.45 15.47 -29.07
CA ALA A 99 12.32 15.75 -29.95
C ALA A 99 12.66 16.79 -31.04
N MET A 100 13.37 17.86 -30.68
CA MET A 100 13.83 18.86 -31.64
C MET A 100 14.77 18.24 -32.70
N LEU A 101 15.70 17.40 -32.25
CA LEU A 101 16.65 16.72 -33.14
C LEU A 101 15.96 15.74 -34.09
N HIS A 102 14.89 15.06 -33.65
CA HIS A 102 14.08 14.18 -34.48
C HIS A 102 13.33 14.92 -35.59
N VAL A 103 12.75 16.09 -35.29
CA VAL A 103 12.05 16.92 -36.29
C VAL A 103 13.01 17.38 -37.39
N LEU A 104 14.21 17.82 -37.01
CA LEU A 104 15.25 18.23 -37.97
C LEU A 104 15.70 17.06 -38.87
N SER A 105 15.89 15.87 -38.29
CA SER A 105 16.25 14.67 -39.05
C SER A 105 15.19 14.27 -40.09
N THR A 106 13.91 14.57 -39.84
CA THR A 106 12.81 14.19 -40.74
C THR A 106 12.66 15.17 -41.90
N GLN A 107 12.90 16.47 -41.67
CA GLN A 107 12.77 17.50 -42.71
C GLN A 107 13.87 17.41 -43.79
N CYS A 108 15.07 16.94 -43.45
CA CYS A 108 16.16 16.77 -44.41
C CYS A 108 15.91 15.67 -45.47
N PHE A 109 14.87 14.84 -45.33
CA PHE A 109 14.63 13.68 -46.19
C PHE A 109 13.56 13.89 -47.28
N SER A 110 12.73 14.93 -47.18
CA SER A 110 11.51 15.07 -48.00
C SER A 110 11.64 15.99 -49.22
N THR A 111 12.80 16.56 -49.48
CA THR A 111 13.05 17.35 -50.69
C THR A 111 13.91 16.54 -51.66
N ASP A 112 13.30 16.20 -52.80
CA ASP A 112 13.90 15.67 -54.04
C ASP A 112 13.85 14.15 -54.28
N CYS A 113 12.80 13.69 -54.96
CA CYS A 113 12.90 12.49 -55.81
C CYS A 113 11.98 12.59 -57.05
N PRO A 114 12.52 12.67 -58.28
CA PRO A 114 11.74 12.66 -59.51
C PRO A 114 11.60 11.23 -60.09
N SER A 115 10.37 10.86 -60.47
CA SER A 115 9.93 9.69 -61.27
C SER A 115 9.79 8.30 -60.59
N GLY A 116 8.80 7.51 -61.07
CA GLY A 116 8.22 6.36 -60.37
C GLY A 116 9.05 5.06 -60.27
N LEU A 117 10.08 4.86 -61.09
CA LEU A 117 10.96 3.68 -60.99
C LEU A 117 11.94 3.80 -59.82
N TRP A 118 12.41 5.02 -59.57
CA TRP A 118 13.29 5.35 -58.44
C TRP A 118 12.56 5.24 -57.09
N LEU A 119 11.24 5.47 -57.09
CA LEU A 119 10.40 5.27 -55.91
C LEU A 119 10.50 3.85 -55.34
N SER A 120 10.50 2.82 -56.20
CA SER A 120 10.55 1.42 -55.74
C SER A 120 11.90 1.04 -55.14
N LEU A 121 13.00 1.53 -55.72
CA LEU A 121 14.36 1.30 -55.21
C LEU A 121 14.59 2.09 -53.91
N CYS A 122 14.10 3.32 -53.82
CA CYS A 122 14.13 4.12 -52.60
C CYS A 122 13.33 3.45 -51.47
N CYS A 123 12.16 2.88 -51.74
CA CYS A 123 11.39 2.12 -50.76
C CYS A 123 12.17 0.91 -50.20
N LEU A 124 12.83 0.13 -51.08
CA LEU A 124 13.65 -1.00 -50.65
C LEU A 124 14.84 -0.58 -49.78
N LEU A 125 15.51 0.52 -50.14
CA LEU A 125 16.61 1.08 -49.35
C LEU A 125 16.14 1.63 -48.00
N GLN A 126 14.96 2.24 -47.95
CA GLN A 126 14.35 2.72 -46.71
C GLN A 126 13.99 1.57 -45.78
N ILE A 127 13.38 0.50 -46.30
CA ILE A 127 13.06 -0.71 -45.53
C ILE A 127 14.34 -1.37 -45.00
N LEU A 128 15.39 -1.46 -45.82
CA LEU A 128 16.66 -2.04 -45.42
C LEU A 128 17.35 -1.20 -44.33
N LYS A 129 17.32 0.14 -44.46
CA LYS A 129 17.77 1.10 -43.46
C LYS A 129 17.01 0.93 -42.13
N ASP A 130 15.68 0.82 -42.17
CA ASP A 130 14.84 0.67 -40.97
C ASP A 130 14.94 -0.75 -40.37
N GLY A 131 15.28 -1.74 -41.19
CA GLY A 131 15.63 -3.09 -40.76
C GLY A 131 16.83 -3.12 -39.82
N MET A 132 17.85 -2.29 -40.06
CA MET A 132 19.04 -2.20 -39.21
C MET A 132 18.73 -1.82 -37.76
N GLN A 133 17.68 -1.02 -37.53
CA GLN A 133 17.25 -0.69 -36.18
C GLN A 133 16.72 -1.91 -35.42
N HIS A 134 16.03 -2.83 -36.11
CA HIS A 134 15.51 -4.07 -35.51
C HIS A 134 16.63 -5.05 -35.19
N VAL A 135 17.65 -5.13 -36.04
CA VAL A 135 18.86 -5.91 -35.77
C VAL A 135 19.57 -5.38 -34.51
N GLY A 136 19.72 -4.06 -34.37
CA GLY A 136 20.28 -3.44 -33.17
C GLY A 136 19.49 -3.78 -31.91
N LYS A 137 18.14 -3.75 -31.97
CA LYS A 137 17.28 -4.15 -30.86
C LYS A 137 17.48 -5.62 -30.46
N LEU A 138 17.57 -6.52 -31.44
CA LEU A 138 17.74 -7.95 -31.21
C LEU A 138 19.07 -8.25 -30.50
N ILE A 139 20.18 -7.68 -30.98
CA ILE A 139 21.50 -7.86 -30.35
C ILE A 139 21.49 -7.30 -28.92
N CYS A 140 20.94 -6.10 -28.74
CA CYS A 140 20.85 -5.44 -27.44
C CYS A 140 19.99 -6.23 -26.44
N SER A 141 18.94 -6.93 -26.90
CA SER A 141 18.08 -7.76 -26.04
C SER A 141 18.83 -8.91 -25.35
N SER A 142 19.88 -9.45 -25.98
CA SER A 142 20.72 -10.49 -25.38
C SER A 142 21.58 -9.98 -24.21
N MET A 143 21.76 -8.66 -24.11
CA MET A 143 22.58 -8.02 -23.09
C MET A 143 21.78 -7.57 -21.86
N GLY A 144 20.49 -7.95 -21.75
CA GLY A 144 19.59 -7.49 -20.68
C GLY A 144 20.14 -7.68 -19.27
N ALA A 145 20.70 -8.86 -18.96
CA ALA A 145 21.28 -9.15 -17.64
C ALA A 145 22.42 -8.18 -17.25
N ARG A 146 23.19 -7.68 -18.22
CA ARG A 146 24.24 -6.68 -17.98
C ARG A 146 23.67 -5.27 -17.77
N MET A 147 22.52 -4.98 -18.39
CA MET A 147 21.83 -3.70 -18.24
C MET A 147 21.18 -3.56 -16.87
N ASP A 148 20.67 -4.68 -16.33
CA ASP A 148 20.09 -4.71 -14.98
C ASP A 148 21.14 -4.54 -13.89
N SER A 149 22.39 -4.99 -14.13
CA SER A 149 23.50 -4.86 -13.19
C SER A 149 23.97 -3.41 -12.99
N GLU A 150 23.99 -2.59 -14.04
CA GLU A 150 24.52 -1.22 -13.98
C GLU A 150 23.61 -0.21 -14.72
N PRO A 151 22.38 0.01 -14.23
CA PRO A 151 21.38 0.75 -14.98
C PRO A 151 21.75 2.21 -15.23
N LYS A 152 22.59 2.82 -14.37
CA LYS A 152 23.06 4.21 -14.53
C LYS A 152 24.03 4.37 -15.70
N SER A 153 25.03 3.49 -15.81
CA SER A 153 26.03 3.52 -16.89
C SER A 153 25.37 3.23 -18.24
N TRP A 154 24.52 2.21 -18.29
CA TRP A 154 23.78 1.85 -19.50
C TRP A 154 22.79 2.92 -19.94
N ARG A 155 22.21 3.67 -18.99
CA ARG A 155 21.33 4.80 -19.29
C ARG A 155 22.08 5.93 -20.00
N ILE A 156 23.28 6.28 -19.52
CA ILE A 156 24.15 7.30 -20.14
C ILE A 156 24.63 6.83 -21.50
N PHE A 157 25.10 5.57 -21.58
CA PHE A 157 25.52 4.95 -22.84
C PHE A 157 24.42 4.98 -23.89
N ALA A 158 23.18 4.66 -23.50
CA ALA A 158 22.03 4.71 -24.40
C ALA A 158 21.77 6.12 -24.95
N ASP A 159 21.87 7.16 -24.13
CA ASP A 159 21.67 8.54 -24.60
C ASP A 159 22.76 8.97 -25.58
N VAL A 160 24.03 8.73 -25.24
CA VAL A 160 25.16 9.03 -26.13
C VAL A 160 25.05 8.29 -27.46
N LEU A 161 24.68 7.00 -27.41
CA LEU A 161 24.56 6.17 -28.61
C LEU A 161 23.37 6.59 -29.48
N TYR A 162 22.27 7.06 -28.87
CA TYR A 162 21.11 7.59 -29.59
C TYR A 162 21.45 8.91 -30.29
N ASP A 163 22.15 9.81 -29.59
CA ASP A 163 22.59 11.09 -30.15
C ASP A 163 23.58 10.87 -31.29
N PHE A 164 24.52 9.94 -31.13
CA PHE A 164 25.44 9.52 -32.18
C PHE A 164 24.70 8.99 -33.42
N GLY A 165 23.75 8.08 -33.22
CA GLY A 165 22.94 7.57 -34.33
C GLY A 165 22.13 8.67 -35.02
N THR A 166 21.67 9.67 -34.27
CA THR A 166 20.95 10.82 -34.84
C THR A 166 21.88 11.77 -35.60
N ALA A 167 23.09 11.98 -35.11
CA ALA A 167 24.12 12.73 -35.83
C ALA A 167 24.46 12.06 -37.18
N LEU A 168 24.57 10.73 -37.22
CA LEU A 168 24.78 9.98 -38.46
C LEU A 168 23.61 10.15 -39.44
N ASP A 169 22.36 10.17 -38.97
CA ASP A 169 21.22 10.44 -39.84
C ASP A 169 21.25 11.87 -40.42
N VAL A 170 21.69 12.86 -39.64
CA VAL A 170 21.85 14.26 -40.12
C VAL A 170 23.00 14.38 -41.12
N ILE A 171 24.08 13.61 -40.95
CA ILE A 171 25.24 13.59 -41.87
C ILE A 171 24.94 12.78 -43.14
N SER A 172 24.04 11.79 -43.06
CA SER A 172 23.75 10.87 -44.17
C SER A 172 23.43 11.53 -45.52
N PRO A 173 22.71 12.68 -45.60
CA PRO A 173 22.44 13.37 -46.87
C PRO A 173 23.67 14.06 -47.47
N LEU A 174 24.70 14.37 -46.68
CA LEU A 174 25.95 15.00 -47.15
C LEU A 174 26.87 14.00 -47.87
N CYS A 175 26.63 12.70 -47.74
CA CYS A 175 27.42 11.64 -48.37
C CYS A 175 26.53 10.67 -49.17
N PRO A 176 25.97 11.11 -50.32
CA PRO A 176 25.02 10.30 -51.09
C PRO A 176 25.59 8.96 -51.57
N HIS A 177 26.91 8.88 -51.78
CA HIS A 177 27.63 7.67 -52.19
C HIS A 177 27.75 6.61 -51.09
N LEU A 178 27.65 6.98 -49.80
CA LEU A 178 27.71 6.07 -48.63
C LEU A 178 26.43 6.08 -47.80
N PHE A 179 25.36 6.67 -48.33
CA PHE A 179 24.12 6.95 -47.61
C PHE A 179 23.57 5.74 -46.83
N LEU A 180 23.45 4.57 -47.46
CA LEU A 180 22.91 3.37 -46.81
C LEU A 180 23.77 2.89 -45.63
N GLN A 181 25.10 3.01 -45.73
CA GLN A 181 26.02 2.57 -44.68
C GLN A 181 25.96 3.51 -43.48
N VAL A 182 25.98 4.82 -43.72
CA VAL A 182 25.95 5.85 -42.66
C VAL A 182 24.58 5.87 -41.98
N ALA A 183 23.50 5.88 -42.76
CA ALA A 183 22.13 5.88 -42.24
C ALA A 183 21.75 4.54 -41.59
N GLY A 184 22.20 3.41 -42.14
CA GLY A 184 21.99 2.09 -41.56
C GLY A 184 22.73 1.91 -40.22
N LEU A 185 23.96 2.40 -40.12
CA LEU A 185 24.72 2.43 -38.86
C LEU A 185 24.07 3.34 -37.82
N GLY A 186 23.54 4.48 -38.24
CA GLY A 186 22.76 5.39 -37.38
C GLY A 186 21.52 4.72 -36.79
N ASN A 187 20.71 4.08 -37.64
CA ASN A 187 19.53 3.33 -37.21
C ASN A 187 19.87 2.13 -36.33
N PHE A 188 20.97 1.42 -36.61
CA PHE A 188 21.48 0.34 -35.77
C PHE A 188 21.82 0.83 -34.36
N ALA A 189 22.59 1.92 -34.25
CA ALA A 189 22.96 2.54 -32.98
C ALA A 189 21.72 2.98 -32.18
N LYS A 190 20.75 3.62 -32.84
CA LYS A 190 19.44 3.98 -32.24
C LYS A 190 18.67 2.74 -31.75
N GLY A 191 18.73 1.63 -32.48
CA GLY A 191 18.08 0.37 -32.10
C GLY A 191 18.60 -0.17 -30.77
N ILE A 192 19.94 -0.18 -30.61
CA ILE A 192 20.59 -0.58 -29.35
C ILE A 192 20.21 0.39 -28.22
N ALA A 193 20.33 1.69 -28.47
CA ALA A 193 20.05 2.73 -27.49
C ALA A 193 18.62 2.66 -26.94
N VAL A 194 17.62 2.44 -27.79
CA VAL A 194 16.21 2.35 -27.37
C VAL A 194 15.97 1.19 -26.41
N VAL A 195 16.58 0.02 -26.65
CA VAL A 195 16.43 -1.14 -25.77
C VAL A 195 17.11 -0.89 -24.43
N ALA A 196 18.35 -0.38 -24.44
CA ALA A 196 19.09 -0.04 -23.23
C ALA A 196 18.35 1.02 -22.38
N ALA A 197 17.81 2.07 -23.01
CA ALA A 197 17.04 3.11 -22.32
C ALA A 197 15.71 2.59 -21.74
N ARG A 198 15.08 1.59 -22.39
CA ARG A 198 13.84 0.95 -21.90
C ARG A 198 14.11 -0.02 -20.75
N ALA A 199 15.13 -0.85 -20.86
CA ALA A 199 15.52 -1.80 -19.81
C ALA A 199 15.88 -1.08 -18.50
N THR A 200 16.66 0.00 -18.60
CA THR A 200 17.08 0.80 -17.42
C THR A 200 15.97 1.65 -16.81
N ARG A 201 14.81 1.76 -17.48
CA ARG A 201 13.70 2.62 -17.05
C ARG A 201 13.12 2.12 -15.71
N LEU A 202 12.71 0.86 -15.66
CA LEU A 202 12.01 0.29 -14.50
C LEU A 202 12.86 0.34 -13.22
N PRO A 203 14.13 -0.12 -13.19
CA PRO A 203 14.98 -0.05 -12.00
C PRO A 203 15.20 1.38 -11.48
N ILE A 204 15.28 2.36 -12.37
CA ILE A 204 15.45 3.77 -11.98
C ILE A 204 14.14 4.30 -11.35
N TYR A 205 12.97 4.04 -11.93
CA TYR A 205 11.70 4.50 -11.35
C TYR A 205 11.35 3.80 -10.04
N THR A 206 11.61 2.50 -9.92
CA THR A 206 11.41 1.77 -8.66
C THR A 206 12.32 2.28 -7.55
N SER A 207 13.55 2.72 -7.86
CA SER A 207 14.45 3.33 -6.89
C SER A 207 13.93 4.68 -6.32
N PHE A 208 13.07 5.37 -7.08
CA PHE A 208 12.44 6.62 -6.64
C PHE A 208 11.10 6.42 -5.94
N ALA A 209 10.41 5.30 -6.14
CA ALA A 209 9.09 5.03 -5.57
C ALA A 209 9.20 4.52 -4.13
N LYS A 210 9.03 5.41 -3.14
CA LYS A 210 9.09 5.08 -1.71
C LYS A 210 8.08 4.00 -1.33
N GLU A 211 6.87 4.08 -1.86
CA GLU A 211 5.79 3.13 -1.57
C GLU A 211 6.08 1.74 -2.13
N VAL A 212 6.68 1.65 -3.32
CA VAL A 212 7.08 0.35 -3.91
C VAL A 212 8.19 -0.30 -3.10
N HIS A 213 9.15 0.49 -2.61
CA HIS A 213 10.21 -0.02 -1.74
C HIS A 213 9.64 -0.53 -0.40
N ILE A 214 8.79 0.26 0.27
CA ILE A 214 8.15 -0.16 1.53
C ILE A 214 7.30 -1.43 1.30
N TYR A 215 6.52 -1.47 0.22
CA TYR A 215 5.74 -2.65 -0.14
C TYR A 215 6.63 -3.87 -0.40
N GLY A 216 7.72 -3.71 -1.15
CA GLY A 216 8.69 -4.77 -1.42
C GLY A 216 9.27 -5.35 -0.13
N VAL A 217 9.74 -4.49 0.78
CA VAL A 217 10.25 -4.91 2.09
C VAL A 217 9.16 -5.61 2.92
N VAL A 218 7.91 -5.12 2.91
CA VAL A 218 6.79 -5.79 3.58
C VAL A 218 6.54 -7.20 3.02
N GLN A 219 6.59 -7.37 1.70
CA GLN A 219 6.41 -8.70 1.08
C GLN A 219 7.58 -9.64 1.39
N GLU A 220 8.82 -9.13 1.37
CA GLU A 220 10.01 -9.88 1.75
C GLU A 220 9.93 -10.38 3.21
N MET A 221 9.52 -9.50 4.13
CA MET A 221 9.31 -9.87 5.54
C MET A 221 8.17 -10.88 5.69
N LYS A 222 7.09 -10.77 4.91
CA LYS A 222 6.00 -11.78 4.88
C LYS A 222 6.42 -13.12 4.29
N ALA A 223 7.43 -13.16 3.42
CA ALA A 223 7.93 -14.40 2.84
C ALA A 223 8.81 -15.18 3.84
N THR A 224 9.48 -14.48 4.75
CA THR A 224 10.42 -15.05 5.73
C THR A 224 9.69 -15.47 7.01
N PRO A 225 9.51 -16.77 7.30
CA PRO A 225 8.90 -17.21 8.55
C PRO A 225 9.86 -16.98 9.73
N ILE A 226 9.51 -16.05 10.62
CA ILE A 226 10.24 -15.85 11.87
C ILE A 226 9.55 -16.67 12.95
N ASN A 227 10.28 -17.63 13.51
CA ASN A 227 9.80 -18.56 14.54
C ASN A 227 9.87 -17.99 15.96
N THR A 228 10.53 -16.84 16.17
CA THR A 228 10.62 -16.18 17.46
C THR A 228 9.34 -15.40 17.79
N LEU A 229 8.79 -15.65 18.98
CA LEU A 229 7.62 -14.94 19.48
C LEU A 229 7.97 -13.50 19.85
N ASN A 230 7.22 -12.56 19.28
CA ASN A 230 7.16 -11.16 19.68
C ASN A 230 5.79 -10.87 20.31
N PRO A 231 5.55 -9.70 20.93
CA PRO A 231 4.26 -9.43 21.57
C PRO A 231 3.03 -9.55 20.69
N GLN A 232 3.13 -9.17 19.41
CA GLN A 232 2.03 -9.25 18.47
C GLN A 232 1.76 -10.71 18.07
N ARG A 233 2.79 -11.49 17.74
CA ARG A 233 2.69 -12.93 17.43
C ARG A 233 2.14 -13.70 18.61
N THR A 234 2.62 -13.39 19.82
CA THR A 234 2.11 -14.00 21.05
C THR A 234 0.61 -13.74 21.21
N ALA A 235 0.18 -12.48 21.04
CA ALA A 235 -1.23 -12.16 21.11
C ALA A 235 -2.04 -12.90 20.03
N MET A 236 -1.53 -13.03 18.80
CA MET A 236 -2.21 -13.77 17.73
C MET A 236 -2.37 -15.26 18.03
N ILE A 237 -1.31 -15.94 18.49
CA ILE A 237 -1.39 -17.38 18.83
C ILE A 237 -2.29 -17.64 20.04
N VAL A 238 -2.31 -16.71 21.01
CA VAL A 238 -3.17 -16.80 22.18
C VAL A 238 -4.64 -16.61 21.78
N ALA A 239 -4.92 -15.63 20.91
CA ALA A 239 -6.27 -15.44 20.36
C ALA A 239 -6.75 -16.69 19.60
N ASP A 240 -5.91 -17.27 18.73
CA ASP A 240 -6.25 -18.47 17.97
C ASP A 240 -6.50 -19.67 18.91
N PHE A 241 -5.70 -19.82 19.97
CA PHE A 241 -5.87 -20.89 20.95
C PHE A 241 -7.12 -20.72 21.80
N VAL A 242 -7.41 -19.51 22.30
CA VAL A 242 -8.61 -19.24 23.11
C VAL A 242 -9.88 -19.46 22.28
N GLY A 243 -9.87 -19.08 21.00
CA GLY A 243 -11.03 -19.22 20.11
C GLY A 243 -11.22 -20.62 19.52
N SER A 244 -10.15 -21.34 19.19
CA SER A 244 -10.22 -22.60 18.42
C SER A 244 -9.57 -23.81 19.09
N GLY A 245 -8.83 -23.61 20.19
CA GLY A 245 -8.03 -24.63 20.84
C GLY A 245 -6.76 -25.04 20.08
N LYS A 246 -6.43 -24.37 18.95
CA LYS A 246 -5.27 -24.66 18.11
C LYS A 246 -4.36 -23.46 17.98
N VAL A 247 -3.05 -23.71 17.83
CA VAL A 247 -2.04 -22.68 17.59
C VAL A 247 -1.66 -22.65 16.11
N SER A 248 -1.68 -21.46 15.50
CA SER A 248 -1.19 -21.26 14.14
C SER A 248 0.33 -21.42 14.04
N SER A 249 0.80 -21.97 12.93
CA SER A 249 2.23 -22.08 12.63
C SER A 249 2.83 -20.74 12.19
N PRO A 250 4.17 -20.54 12.28
CA PRO A 250 4.82 -19.35 11.75
C PRO A 250 4.52 -19.07 10.27
N ALA A 251 4.35 -20.13 9.47
CA ALA A 251 4.05 -20.02 8.05
C ALA A 251 2.64 -19.47 7.77
N GLU A 252 1.66 -19.80 8.62
CA GLU A 252 0.28 -19.30 8.53
C GLU A 252 0.18 -17.87 9.07
N LEU A 253 0.89 -17.60 10.17
CA LEU A 253 0.79 -16.35 10.90
C LEU A 253 1.42 -15.16 10.15
N ARG A 254 2.49 -15.41 9.38
CA ARG A 254 3.26 -14.36 8.66
C ARG A 254 2.41 -13.40 7.80
N TYR A 255 1.33 -13.88 7.21
CA TYR A 255 0.47 -13.05 6.34
C TYR A 255 -0.54 -12.21 7.11
N ARG A 256 -0.86 -12.62 8.34
CA ARG A 256 -1.78 -11.94 9.26
C ARG A 256 -1.09 -10.87 10.10
N GLU A 257 0.24 -10.85 10.14
CA GLU A 257 1.02 -9.82 10.85
C GLU A 257 0.82 -8.43 10.22
N ASP A 258 0.64 -7.43 11.08
CA ASP A 258 0.67 -6.02 10.71
C ASP A 258 2.08 -5.47 10.95
N LEU A 259 2.85 -5.37 9.86
CA LEU A 259 4.24 -4.90 9.89
C LEU A 259 4.36 -3.38 9.92
N LEU A 260 3.31 -2.65 9.52
CA LEU A 260 3.32 -1.19 9.49
C LEU A 260 2.89 -0.59 10.83
N PHE A 261 1.98 -1.28 11.54
CA PHE A 261 1.44 -0.83 12.82
C PHE A 261 1.49 -1.95 13.89
N PRO A 262 2.69 -2.30 14.38
CA PRO A 262 2.89 -3.44 15.29
C PRO A 262 2.24 -3.26 16.68
N ASN A 263 1.86 -2.04 17.05
CA ASN A 263 1.26 -1.72 18.35
C ASN A 263 -0.27 -1.88 18.38
N ARG A 264 -0.88 -2.47 17.34
CA ARG A 264 -2.31 -2.75 17.31
C ARG A 264 -2.65 -3.83 18.33
N LEU A 265 -3.60 -3.51 19.22
CA LEU A 265 -4.05 -4.43 20.25
C LEU A 265 -5.00 -5.47 19.67
N ILE A 266 -4.79 -6.73 20.06
CA ILE A 266 -5.66 -7.86 19.71
C ILE A 266 -6.62 -8.06 20.86
N GLN A 267 -7.90 -7.79 20.59
CA GLN A 267 -8.92 -7.80 21.62
C GLN A 267 -9.17 -9.21 22.15
N GLU A 268 -9.12 -10.19 21.27
CA GLU A 268 -9.28 -11.62 21.56
C GLU A 268 -8.15 -12.16 22.45
N ALA A 269 -7.01 -11.47 22.50
CA ALA A 269 -5.86 -11.81 23.34
C ALA A 269 -5.77 -10.94 24.60
N GLY A 270 -6.86 -10.31 25.03
CA GLY A 270 -6.91 -9.49 26.25
C GLY A 270 -6.28 -8.10 26.12
N SER A 271 -6.02 -7.61 24.90
CA SER A 271 -5.51 -6.26 24.65
C SER A 271 -4.25 -5.90 25.47
N VAL A 272 -3.33 -6.85 25.58
CA VAL A 272 -2.15 -6.75 26.45
C VAL A 272 -1.10 -5.78 25.89
N LYS A 273 -0.54 -4.94 26.78
CA LYS A 273 0.61 -4.08 26.52
C LYS A 273 1.79 -4.44 27.41
N ILE A 274 2.95 -4.66 26.80
CA ILE A 274 4.22 -4.94 27.47
C ILE A 274 5.19 -3.78 27.26
N GLY A 275 6.19 -3.67 28.14
CA GLY A 275 7.35 -2.78 27.96
C GLY A 275 7.06 -1.32 28.29
N GLN A 276 5.97 -1.05 29.00
CA GLN A 276 5.65 0.29 29.46
C GLN A 276 6.36 0.60 30.79
N PRO A 277 6.75 1.86 31.05
CA PRO A 277 7.43 2.23 32.28
C PRO A 277 6.59 1.92 33.53
N LEU A 278 7.15 1.14 34.44
CA LEU A 278 6.52 0.67 35.69
C LEU A 278 5.83 1.80 36.47
N HIS A 279 6.54 2.91 36.68
CA HIS A 279 6.04 4.07 37.45
C HIS A 279 4.81 4.76 36.83
N ARG A 280 4.53 4.54 35.53
CA ARG A 280 3.36 5.12 34.85
C ARG A 280 2.11 4.25 35.02
N ILE A 281 2.29 2.98 35.35
CA ILE A 281 1.24 1.97 35.37
C ILE A 281 0.92 1.55 36.80
N LEU A 282 1.93 1.33 37.63
CA LEU A 282 1.80 0.73 38.96
C LEU A 282 2.27 1.69 40.04
N SER A 283 1.47 1.82 41.10
CA SER A 283 1.87 2.44 42.36
C SER A 283 2.49 1.37 43.29
N PRO A 284 3.39 1.73 44.22
CA PRO A 284 4.05 0.75 45.10
C PRO A 284 3.05 -0.14 45.88
N ARG A 285 1.95 0.43 46.37
CA ARG A 285 0.88 -0.30 47.06
C ARG A 285 0.19 -1.32 46.16
N LEU A 286 -0.02 -0.95 44.90
CA LEU A 286 -0.66 -1.82 43.92
C LEU A 286 0.27 -2.98 43.50
N VAL A 287 1.59 -2.73 43.44
CA VAL A 287 2.57 -3.81 43.20
C VAL A 287 2.49 -4.86 44.29
N GLU A 288 2.47 -4.44 45.57
CA GLU A 288 2.34 -5.35 46.70
C GLU A 288 1.03 -6.16 46.66
N GLN A 289 -0.08 -5.49 46.32
CA GLN A 289 -1.38 -6.15 46.16
C GLN A 289 -1.38 -7.18 45.03
N LEU A 290 -0.88 -6.83 43.84
CA LEU A 290 -0.84 -7.72 42.68
C LEU A 290 0.11 -8.91 42.89
N ARG A 291 1.21 -8.70 43.61
CA ARG A 291 2.11 -9.78 44.01
C ARG A 291 1.44 -10.78 44.97
N GLY A 292 0.49 -10.30 45.78
CA GLY A 292 -0.34 -11.15 46.62
C GLY A 292 -1.34 -12.01 45.84
N THR A 293 -1.76 -11.57 44.64
CA THR A 293 -2.72 -12.31 43.80
C THR A 293 -2.09 -13.52 43.12
N PHE A 294 -0.86 -13.40 42.64
CA PHE A 294 -0.14 -14.48 41.95
C PHE A 294 1.26 -14.69 42.55
N PRO A 295 1.37 -15.34 43.73
CA PRO A 295 2.63 -15.42 44.47
C PRO A 295 3.72 -16.26 43.77
N ASN A 296 3.33 -17.19 42.90
CA ASN A 296 4.24 -18.10 42.21
C ASN A 296 4.63 -17.64 40.79
N GLU A 297 4.03 -16.55 40.30
CA GLU A 297 4.21 -16.10 38.92
C GLU A 297 5.17 -14.91 38.83
N LYS A 298 5.94 -14.87 37.74
CA LYS A 298 6.93 -13.81 37.49
C LYS A 298 6.39 -12.66 36.64
N PHE A 299 5.07 -12.49 36.62
CA PHE A 299 4.39 -11.43 35.90
C PHE A 299 3.35 -10.74 36.78
N LEU A 300 3.10 -9.46 36.49
CA LEU A 300 2.05 -8.66 37.11
C LEU A 300 1.08 -8.19 36.02
N LEU A 301 -0.22 -8.36 36.26
CA LEU A 301 -1.27 -7.88 35.37
C LEU A 301 -2.02 -6.73 36.04
N HIS A 302 -2.11 -5.61 35.33
CA HIS A 302 -2.95 -4.49 35.74
C HIS A 302 -3.88 -4.09 34.60
N GLN A 303 -5.17 -4.32 34.78
CA GLN A 303 -6.17 -3.94 33.81
C GLN A 303 -6.65 -2.51 34.08
N ARG A 304 -6.65 -1.68 33.04
CA ARG A 304 -7.15 -0.31 33.11
C ARG A 304 -8.01 -0.01 31.88
N SER A 305 -9.29 0.23 32.13
CA SER A 305 -10.31 0.41 31.09
C SER A 305 -10.35 -0.81 30.16
N ASN A 306 -9.98 -0.66 28.88
CA ASN A 306 -10.01 -1.72 27.87
C ASN A 306 -8.59 -2.20 27.48
N LYS A 307 -7.62 -2.04 28.37
CA LYS A 307 -6.21 -2.42 28.14
C LYS A 307 -5.68 -3.15 29.35
N THR A 308 -4.95 -4.22 29.11
CA THR A 308 -4.26 -4.96 30.17
C THR A 308 -2.78 -4.65 30.07
N TYR A 309 -2.20 -4.14 31.14
CA TYR A 309 -0.78 -3.87 31.23
C TYR A 309 -0.10 -5.06 31.91
N MET A 310 0.83 -5.69 31.19
CA MET A 310 1.63 -6.78 31.74
C MET A 310 3.04 -6.30 31.99
N VAL A 311 3.52 -6.56 33.20
CA VAL A 311 4.90 -6.31 33.59
C VAL A 311 5.54 -7.64 33.95
N LEU A 312 6.73 -7.89 33.42
CA LEU A 312 7.50 -9.10 33.69
C LEU A 312 8.63 -8.77 34.68
N GLU A 313 8.90 -9.70 35.59
CA GLU A 313 10.09 -9.65 36.43
C GLU A 313 11.35 -9.83 35.58
N GLN A 314 12.50 -9.31 36.03
CA GLN A 314 13.77 -9.49 35.32
C GLN A 314 14.18 -10.96 35.15
N SER A 315 13.70 -11.85 36.02
CA SER A 315 13.98 -13.29 36.01
C SER A 315 12.93 -14.10 35.22
N ALA A 316 11.98 -13.43 34.57
CA ALA A 316 10.88 -14.06 33.83
C ALA A 316 11.36 -14.68 32.52
N SER A 317 10.87 -15.87 32.23
CA SER A 317 11.04 -16.59 30.97
C SER A 317 9.92 -16.24 29.98
N GLY A 318 10.09 -16.62 28.71
CA GLY A 318 9.02 -16.46 27.72
C GLY A 318 7.77 -17.30 28.02
N GLU A 319 7.90 -18.37 28.81
CA GLU A 319 6.74 -19.13 29.29
C GLU A 319 5.95 -18.35 30.35
N ASP A 320 6.63 -17.64 31.25
CA ASP A 320 5.98 -16.77 32.24
C ASP A 320 5.21 -15.64 31.53
N ALA A 321 5.75 -15.10 30.44
CA ALA A 321 5.05 -14.13 29.60
C ALA A 321 3.78 -14.72 28.96
N LEU A 322 3.82 -15.97 28.49
CA LEU A 322 2.67 -16.64 27.91
C LEU A 322 1.57 -16.93 28.93
N ARG A 323 1.94 -17.29 30.17
CA ARG A 323 0.98 -17.44 31.27
C ARG A 323 0.21 -16.15 31.49
N GLY A 324 0.91 -15.03 31.62
CA GLY A 324 0.26 -13.72 31.80
C GLY A 324 -0.65 -13.33 30.64
N TRP A 325 -0.29 -13.65 29.39
CA TRP A 325 -1.16 -13.43 28.24
C TRP A 325 -2.42 -14.29 28.25
N LEU A 326 -2.31 -15.57 28.62
CA LEU A 326 -3.46 -16.47 28.72
C LEU A 326 -4.42 -16.02 29.81
N VAL A 327 -3.92 -15.62 30.98
CA VAL A 327 -4.75 -15.05 32.05
C VAL A 327 -5.47 -13.80 31.55
N ALA A 328 -4.77 -12.88 30.87
CA ALA A 328 -5.37 -11.68 30.33
C ALA A 328 -6.44 -11.97 29.24
N ALA A 329 -6.19 -12.95 28.38
CA ALA A 329 -7.12 -13.34 27.33
C ALA A 329 -8.39 -14.00 27.91
N PHE A 330 -8.24 -14.94 28.85
CA PHE A 330 -9.38 -15.57 29.53
C PHE A 330 -10.17 -14.59 30.38
N ALA A 331 -9.49 -13.68 31.10
CA ALA A 331 -10.17 -12.63 31.84
C ALA A 331 -11.01 -11.76 30.91
N SER A 332 -10.47 -11.34 29.75
CA SER A 332 -11.22 -10.56 28.77
C SER A 332 -12.39 -11.33 28.14
N ASP A 333 -12.28 -12.65 27.97
CA ASP A 333 -13.35 -13.51 27.45
C ASP A 333 -14.49 -13.70 28.47
N MET A 334 -14.13 -13.89 29.75
CA MET A 334 -15.08 -14.00 30.86
C MET A 334 -15.81 -12.67 31.13
N GLU A 335 -15.11 -11.54 31.06
CA GLU A 335 -15.72 -10.20 31.21
C GLU A 335 -16.75 -9.91 30.09
N ARG A 336 -16.51 -10.40 28.87
CA ARG A 336 -17.49 -10.30 27.77
C ARG A 336 -18.72 -11.17 27.99
N SER A 337 -18.53 -12.30 28.67
CA SER A 337 -19.59 -13.26 28.98
C SER A 337 -20.48 -12.81 30.15
N GLY A 338 -20.09 -11.74 30.86
CA GLY A 338 -20.98 -10.92 31.68
C GLY A 338 -21.19 -11.36 33.13
N ILE A 339 -20.27 -12.10 33.75
CA ILE A 339 -20.52 -12.70 35.07
C ILE A 339 -19.31 -12.48 35.99
N SER A 340 -19.58 -11.90 37.18
CA SER A 340 -18.71 -11.83 38.37
C SER A 340 -17.87 -10.56 38.59
N SER A 341 -17.42 -10.39 39.84
CA SER A 341 -16.53 -9.31 40.28
C SER A 341 -15.13 -9.46 39.66
N ARG A 342 -14.38 -8.36 39.49
CA ARG A 342 -13.09 -8.40 38.78
C ARG A 342 -12.08 -9.38 39.37
N ASP A 343 -11.98 -9.42 40.70
CA ASP A 343 -11.04 -10.31 41.39
C ASP A 343 -11.44 -11.78 41.22
N THR A 344 -12.75 -12.08 41.21
CA THR A 344 -13.25 -13.43 40.91
C THR A 344 -12.97 -13.85 39.47
N VAL A 345 -13.09 -12.93 38.50
CA VAL A 345 -12.79 -13.21 37.08
C VAL A 345 -11.30 -13.48 36.89
N LEU A 346 -10.42 -12.70 37.52
CA LEU A 346 -8.98 -12.91 37.43
C LEU A 346 -8.55 -14.25 38.06
N ASN A 347 -9.13 -14.63 39.19
CA ASN A 347 -8.83 -15.91 39.83
C ASN A 347 -9.33 -17.09 38.98
N GLU A 348 -10.54 -17.01 38.41
CA GLU A 348 -11.07 -18.04 37.52
C GLU A 348 -10.27 -18.17 36.22
N ALA A 349 -9.85 -17.03 35.65
CA ALA A 349 -8.96 -16.99 34.49
C ALA A 349 -7.59 -17.63 34.79
N TYR A 350 -7.06 -17.42 35.99
CA TYR A 350 -5.83 -18.05 36.45
C TYR A 350 -5.96 -19.57 36.61
N GLU A 351 -7.01 -20.05 37.27
CA GLU A 351 -7.26 -21.50 37.39
C GLU A 351 -7.43 -22.16 36.02
N LYS A 352 -8.15 -21.49 35.10
CA LYS A 352 -8.31 -21.98 33.73
C LYS A 352 -6.97 -22.05 33.00
N MET A 353 -6.14 -21.02 33.14
CA MET A 353 -4.78 -20.98 32.58
C MET A 353 -3.93 -22.15 33.09
N GLU A 354 -3.88 -22.40 34.40
CA GLU A 354 -3.09 -23.51 34.96
C GLU A 354 -3.49 -24.86 34.37
N ARG A 355 -4.79 -25.09 34.13
CA ARG A 355 -5.30 -26.33 33.54
C ARG A 355 -4.88 -26.51 32.08
N VAL A 356 -4.89 -25.43 31.28
CA VAL A 356 -4.63 -25.52 29.82
C VAL A 356 -3.18 -25.28 29.43
N PHE A 357 -2.37 -24.67 30.31
CA PHE A 357 -1.02 -24.24 29.99
C PHE A 357 -0.11 -25.35 29.45
N PRO A 358 -0.07 -26.58 30.03
CA PRO A 358 0.78 -27.64 29.51
C PRO A 358 0.43 -28.05 28.07
N THR A 359 -0.87 -28.12 27.75
CA THR A 359 -1.36 -28.41 26.39
C THR A 359 -1.00 -27.29 25.43
N PHE A 360 -1.19 -26.03 25.85
CA PHE A 360 -0.85 -24.86 25.04
C PHE A 360 0.64 -24.81 24.70
N VAL A 361 1.53 -24.95 25.69
CA VAL A 361 2.97 -24.95 25.47
C VAL A 361 3.41 -26.11 24.57
N SER A 362 2.79 -27.28 24.70
CA SER A 362 3.03 -28.42 23.82
C SER A 362 2.68 -28.10 22.37
N GLU A 363 1.51 -27.49 22.12
CA GLU A 363 1.09 -27.02 20.78
C GLU A 363 2.04 -25.94 20.23
N VAL A 364 2.42 -24.95 21.03
CA VAL A 364 3.34 -23.88 20.60
C VAL A 364 4.68 -24.48 20.14
N ARG A 365 5.24 -25.42 20.90
CA ARG A 365 6.49 -26.10 20.53
C ARG A 365 6.32 -27.03 19.35
N SER A 366 5.22 -27.80 19.27
CA SER A 366 4.97 -28.73 18.15
C SER A 366 4.82 -27.99 16.81
N ARG A 367 4.32 -26.75 16.84
CA ARG A 367 4.21 -25.86 15.67
C ARG A 367 5.50 -25.13 15.30
N GLY A 368 6.58 -25.33 16.06
CA GLY A 368 7.92 -24.81 15.75
C GLY A 368 8.22 -23.40 16.26
N TRP A 369 7.45 -22.88 17.22
CA TRP A 369 7.71 -21.57 17.83
C TRP A 369 8.86 -21.63 18.85
N THR A 370 9.63 -20.54 18.93
CA THR A 370 10.67 -20.32 19.94
C THR A 370 10.31 -19.14 20.85
N PHE A 371 10.55 -19.30 22.14
CA PHE A 371 10.31 -18.25 23.14
C PHE A 371 11.47 -17.25 23.08
N GLY A 372 11.18 -16.00 22.72
CA GLY A 372 12.19 -14.96 22.47
C GLY A 372 12.20 -13.83 23.50
N PHE A 373 12.04 -14.16 24.78
CA PHE A 373 12.08 -13.17 25.87
C PHE A 373 13.40 -13.21 26.62
#